data_AF-A0A0G1WCE9-F1
#
_entry.id   AF-A0A0G1WCE9-F1
#
_cell.length_a   1.000
_cell.length_b   1.000
_cell.length_c   1.000
_cell.angle_alpha   90.00
_cell.angle_beta   90.00
_cell.angle_gamma   90.00
#
_symmetry.space_group_name_H-M   'P 1'
#
loop_
_entity.id
_entity.type
_entity.pdbx_description
1 polymer ?
#
loop_
_entity_poly.entity_id
_entity_poly.type
_entity_poly.pdbx_seq_one_letter_code
_entity_poly.pdbx_strand_id
1 'polypeptide(L)' 'MAHTISIGSDVELLIAEESFRLSIVEASGDPEEGRISFGSPLGRALMGREEGDEVEVMAPGRPIKTKILHVY' A
#
# COMPACT_ATOMS: atom_id res chain seq x y z
N MET A 1 -14.32 -5.92 -12.00
CA MET A 1 -13.00 -6.47 -12.38
C MET A 1 -12.17 -6.39 -11.13
N ALA A 2 -11.47 -7.45 -10.72
CA ALA A 2 -10.60 -7.36 -9.54
C ALA A 2 -9.39 -6.52 -9.93
N HIS A 3 -9.18 -5.40 -9.23
CA HIS A 3 -8.04 -4.52 -9.46
C HIS A 3 -6.88 -5.02 -8.58
N THR A 4 -5.88 -5.60 -9.22
CA THR A 4 -4.65 -6.04 -8.57
C THR A 4 -3.66 -4.88 -8.48
N ILE A 5 -3.04 -4.70 -7.32
CA ILE A 5 -2.04 -3.65 -7.09
C ILE A 5 -0.79 -3.95 -7.92
N SER A 6 -0.39 -2.96 -8.71
CA SER A 6 0.82 -2.97 -9.53
C SER A 6 1.59 -1.65 -9.45
N ILE A 7 2.76 -1.56 -10.08
CA ILE A 7 3.49 -0.29 -10.17
C ILE A 7 2.63 0.70 -10.98
N GLY A 8 2.45 1.90 -10.43
CA GLY A 8 1.58 2.94 -10.98
C GLY A 8 0.16 2.93 -10.43
N SER A 9 -0.25 1.91 -9.67
CA SER A 9 -1.56 1.89 -9.02
C SER A 9 -1.64 2.93 -7.91
N ASP A 10 -2.77 3.61 -7.85
CA ASP A 10 -3.19 4.33 -6.66
C ASP A 10 -3.99 3.38 -5.77
N VAL A 11 -3.73 3.40 -4.47
CA VAL A 11 -4.40 2.53 -3.51
C VAL A 11 -4.88 3.34 -2.32
N GLU A 12 -6.00 2.91 -1.75
CA GLU A 12 -6.51 3.44 -0.49
C GLU A 12 -6.43 2.35 0.57
N LEU A 13 -5.77 2.67 1.68
CA LEU A 13 -5.46 1.75 2.75
C LEU A 13 -6.10 2.22 4.05
N LEU A 14 -6.70 1.30 4.81
CA LEU A 14 -7.15 1.57 6.17
C LEU A 14 -6.07 1.11 7.17
N ILE A 15 -5.48 2.06 7.89
CA ILE A 15 -4.48 1.81 8.93
C ILE A 15 -4.99 2.44 10.22
N ALA A 16 -5.14 1.64 11.28
CA ALA A 16 -5.56 2.13 12.60
C ALA A 16 -6.80 3.05 12.56
N GLU A 17 -7.82 2.67 11.78
CA GLU A 17 -9.08 3.40 11.57
C GLU A 17 -8.99 4.68 10.72
N GLU A 18 -7.81 5.01 10.19
CA GLU A 18 -7.60 6.13 9.26
C GLU A 18 -7.32 5.65 7.84
N SER A 19 -7.90 6.33 6.84
CA SER A 19 -7.71 6.02 5.42
C SER A 19 -6.57 6.83 4.82
N PHE A 20 -5.64 6.16 4.13
CA PHE A 20 -4.51 6.78 3.46
C PHE A 20 -4.52 6.43 1.98
N ARG A 21 -4.45 7.43 1.11
CA ARG A 21 -4.29 7.23 -0.33
C ARG A 21 -2.82 7.34 -0.71
N LEU A 22 -2.31 6.34 -1.42
CA LEU A 22 -0.91 6.23 -1.78
C LEU A 22 -0.75 5.76 -3.23
N SER A 23 0.27 6.25 -3.93
CA SER A 23 0.65 5.77 -5.26
C SER A 23 1.86 4.83 -5.16
N ILE A 24 1.80 3.66 -5.78
CA ILE A 24 2.93 2.74 -5.87
C ILE A 24 3.84 3.17 -7.03
N VAL A 25 5.10 3.51 -6.73
CA VAL A 25 6.06 4.00 -7.73
C VAL A 25 7.28 3.10 -7.85
N GLU A 26 7.91 3.08 -9.03
CA GLU A 26 9.16 2.34 -9.26
C GLU A 26 10.36 3.05 -8.60
N ALA A 27 10.35 4.38 -8.60
CA ALA A 27 11.40 5.21 -8.04
C ALA A 27 11.41 5.20 -6.50
N SER A 28 12.32 5.97 -5.89
CA SER A 28 12.25 6.30 -4.47
C SER A 28 10.91 6.99 -4.18
N GLY A 29 10.15 6.43 -3.24
CA GLY A 29 8.89 7.01 -2.79
C GLY A 29 9.12 8.18 -1.82
N ASP A 30 8.13 9.05 -1.75
CA ASP A 30 8.02 10.11 -0.76
C ASP A 30 6.68 9.96 -0.02
N PRO A 31 6.66 9.40 1.20
CA PRO A 31 5.45 9.21 1.98
C PRO A 31 4.70 10.52 2.29
N GLU A 32 5.40 11.66 2.39
CA GLU A 32 4.75 12.95 2.66
C GLU A 32 3.91 13.42 1.46
N GLU A 33 4.32 13.04 0.25
CA GLU A 33 3.57 13.26 -0.98
C GLU A 33 2.64 12.09 -1.35
N GLY A 34 2.47 11.11 -0.45
CA GLY A 34 1.65 9.94 -0.68
C GLY A 34 2.22 8.97 -1.72
N ARG A 35 3.54 8.97 -1.95
CA ARG A 35 4.20 8.06 -2.91
C ARG A 35 5.02 7.01 -2.18
N ILE A 36 4.78 5.74 -2.48
CA ILE A 36 5.49 4.62 -1.86
C ILE A 36 6.22 3.83 -2.93
N SER A 37 7.52 3.62 -2.74
CA SER A 37 8.30 2.77 -3.63
C SER A 37 7.83 1.32 -3.51
N PHE A 38 7.68 0.61 -4.62
CA PHE A 38 7.42 -0.84 -4.64
C PHE A 38 8.47 -1.64 -3.86
N GLY A 39 9.69 -1.10 -3.73
CA GLY A 39 10.79 -1.71 -3.00
C GLY A 39 10.73 -1.55 -1.48
N SER A 40 9.85 -0.70 -0.96
CA SER A 40 9.65 -0.49 0.48
C SER A 40 8.94 -1.68 1.15
N PRO A 41 9.01 -1.85 2.48
CA PRO A 41 8.27 -2.90 3.18
C PRO A 41 6.76 -2.89 2.87
N LEU A 42 6.15 -1.70 2.86
CA LEU A 42 4.74 -1.52 2.52
C LEU A 42 4.47 -1.87 1.06
N GLY A 43 5.24 -1.30 0.12
CA GLY A 43 5.09 -1.58 -1.32
C GLY A 43 5.17 -3.08 -1.64
N ARG A 44 6.16 -3.78 -1.07
CA ARG A 44 6.33 -5.23 -1.26
C ARG A 44 5.16 -6.05 -0.71
N ALA A 45 4.57 -5.63 0.41
CA ALA A 45 3.44 -6.32 1.01
C ALA A 45 2.13 -6.16 0.21
N LEU A 46 2.00 -5.03 -0.49
CA LEU A 46 0.82 -4.68 -1.29
C LEU A 46 0.87 -5.25 -2.71
N MET A 47 2.06 -5.42 -3.28
CA MET A 47 2.21 -5.89 -4.66
C MET A 47 1.46 -7.21 -4.91
N GLY A 48 0.62 -7.23 -5.94
CA GLY A 48 -0.16 -8.41 -6.32
C GLY A 48 -1.38 -8.69 -5.44
N ARG A 49 -1.67 -7.84 -4.45
CA ARG A 49 -2.89 -7.90 -3.63
C ARG A 49 -4.05 -7.20 -4.32
N GLU A 50 -5.25 -7.45 -3.82
CA GLU A 50 -6.49 -6.94 -4.41
C GLU A 50 -7.31 -6.14 -3.39
N GLU A 51 -8.31 -5.40 -3.87
CA GLU A 51 -9.30 -4.75 -3.01
C GLU A 51 -9.94 -5.74 -2.03
N GLY A 52 -10.02 -5.35 -0.76
CA GLY A 52 -10.57 -6.16 0.32
C GLY A 52 -9.54 -7.00 1.10
N ASP A 53 -8.32 -7.18 0.56
CA ASP A 53 -7.26 -7.92 1.25
C ASP A 53 -6.78 -7.19 2.51
N GLU A 54 -6.44 -7.97 3.53
CA GLU A 54 -5.74 -7.51 4.73
C GLU A 54 -4.30 -8.00 4.71
N VAL A 55 -3.36 -7.09 4.94
CA VAL A 55 -1.93 -7.40 4.97
C VAL A 55 -1.27 -6.88 6.24
N GLU A 56 -0.32 -7.65 6.74
CA GLU A 56 0.55 -7.25 7.83
C GLU A 56 1.93 -6.89 7.28
N VAL A 57 2.35 -5.66 7.51
CA VAL A 57 3.59 -5.08 7.00
C VAL A 57 4.62 -5.06 8.11
N MET A 58 5.75 -5.73 7.90
CA MET A 58 6.86 -5.72 8.87
C MET A 58 7.67 -4.42 8.74
N ALA A 59 7.28 -3.40 9.51
CA ALA A 59 8.04 -2.16 9.66
C ALA A 59 9.03 -2.26 10.84
N PRO A 60 10.17 -1.53 10.80
CA PRO A 60 11.07 -1.44 11.95
C PRO A 60 10.34 -0.89 13.18
N GLY A 61 10.26 -1.70 14.24
CA GLY A 61 9.63 -1.32 15.51
C GLY A 61 8.34 -2.11 15.82
N ARG A 62 7.40 -2.21 14.87
CA ARG A 62 6.18 -3.00 15.05
C ARG A 62 5.53 -3.36 13.70
N PRO A 63 4.93 -4.54 13.55
CA PRO A 63 4.08 -4.85 12.41
C PRO A 63 2.89 -3.89 12.31
N ILE A 64 2.58 -3.45 11.10
CA ILE A 64 1.42 -2.60 10.80
C ILE A 64 0.40 -3.45 10.06
N LYS A 65 -0.82 -3.56 10.59
CA LYS A 65 -1.94 -4.18 9.88
C LYS A 65 -2.66 -3.13 9.06
N THR A 66 -2.96 -3.46 7.82
CA THR A 66 -3.69 -2.57 6.91
C THR A 66 -4.65 -3.36 6.04
N LYS A 67 -5.76 -2.73 5.68
CA LYS A 67 -6.74 -3.27 4.73
C LYS A 67 -6.74 -2.44 3.46
N ILE A 68 -6.76 -3.11 2.31
CA ILE A 68 -6.88 -2.46 1.01
C ILE A 68 -8.36 -2.16 0.79
N LEU A 69 -8.72 -0.88 0.80
CA LEU A 69 -10.09 -0.42 0.56
C LEU A 69 -10.39 -0.35 -0.93
N HIS A 70 -9.51 0.34 -1.68
CA HIS A 70 -9.67 0.60 -3.10
C HIS A 70 -8.34 0.54 -3.85
N VAL A 71 -8.39 0.13 -5.12
CA VAL A 71 -7.28 0.11 -6.07
C VAL A 71 -7.78 0.75 -7.37
N TYR A 72 -7.10 1.80 -7.80
CA TYR A 72 -7.47 2.61 -8.97
C TYR A 72 -6.49 2.39 -10.13
#